data_AF-A0A3D4IK04-F1
#
_entry.id   AF-A0A3D4IK04-F1
#
_cell.length_a   1.000
_cell.length_b   1.000
_cell.length_c   1.000
_cell.angle_alpha   90.00
_cell.angle_beta   90.00
_cell.angle_gamma   90.00
#
_symmetry.space_group_name_H-M   'P 1'
#
loop_
_entity.id
_entity.type
_entity.pdbx_description
1 polymer ?
#
loop_
_entity_poly.entity_id
_entity_poly.type
_entity_poly.pdbx_seq_one_letter_code
_entity_poly.pdbx_strand_id
1 'polypeptide(L)'
;MRHSDKSLSINIEQGWSTHMPVLLKLAAMTTGPIMEVGSGIYSTPLLHWLCAETKRSLVTYESDKNFIKLAEEYRSENHAVHLIDDYLSIPNTGHYSIILIDHGGHTRGKTAVHLKNSADYIVIHDSNVVRKNMYQIAFPEFKYRKDFDRYIPWTTVLSNTTPLDTLW
;
A
#
# COMPACT_ATOMS: atom_id res chain seq x y z
N MET A 1 3.96 37.70 -16.13
CA MET A 1 4.74 36.80 -15.26
C MET A 1 4.19 35.40 -15.49
N ARG A 2 4.87 34.56 -16.29
CA ARG A 2 4.36 33.22 -16.66
C ARG A 2 4.59 32.29 -15.47
N HIS A 3 3.51 31.77 -14.89
CA HIS A 3 3.59 30.62 -14.00
C HIS A 3 4.15 29.45 -14.80
N SER A 4 5.32 28.94 -14.39
CA SER A 4 5.86 27.71 -14.95
C SER A 4 5.02 26.55 -14.42
N ASP A 5 4.07 26.07 -15.22
CA ASP A 5 3.47 24.75 -15.04
C ASP A 5 4.60 23.72 -15.11
N LYS A 6 5.05 23.25 -13.95
CA LYS A 6 5.82 22.01 -13.89
C LYS A 6 4.80 20.89 -13.94
N SER A 7 4.46 20.46 -15.15
CA SER A 7 3.72 19.22 -15.35
C SER A 7 4.50 18.09 -14.66
N LEU A 8 3.83 17.34 -13.80
CA LEU A 8 4.37 16.09 -13.29
C LEU A 8 4.56 15.16 -14.50
N SER A 9 5.81 14.90 -14.87
CA SER A 9 6.14 13.91 -15.90
C SER A 9 6.18 12.52 -15.25
N ILE A 10 5.00 11.94 -15.07
CA ILE A 10 4.87 10.57 -14.57
C ILE A 10 4.92 9.63 -15.78
N ASN A 11 5.90 8.72 -15.79
CA ASN A 11 5.91 7.65 -16.77
C ASN A 11 4.88 6.61 -16.35
N ILE A 12 3.80 6.44 -17.13
CA ILE A 12 2.67 5.60 -16.76
C ILE A 12 2.90 4.19 -17.32
N GLU A 13 3.19 3.22 -16.45
CA GLU A 13 3.31 1.81 -16.84
C GLU A 13 2.12 0.99 -16.30
N GLN A 14 1.58 0.10 -17.15
CA GLN A 14 0.44 -0.77 -16.77
C GLN A 14 0.75 -1.66 -15.55
N GLY A 15 2.02 -2.04 -15.37
CA GLY A 15 2.46 -2.89 -14.27
C GLY A 15 2.23 -2.26 -12.88
N TRP A 16 2.06 -0.95 -12.77
CA TRP A 16 1.93 -0.29 -11.47
C TRP A 16 0.57 -0.51 -10.78
N SER A 17 -0.38 -1.19 -11.43
CA SER A 17 -1.75 -1.36 -10.95
C SER A 17 -2.16 -2.80 -10.66
N THR A 18 -1.22 -3.77 -10.72
CA THR A 18 -1.54 -5.20 -10.56
C THR A 18 -2.11 -5.56 -9.19
N HIS A 19 -1.87 -4.71 -8.18
CA HIS A 19 -2.40 -4.87 -6.82
C HIS A 19 -3.89 -4.46 -6.69
N MET A 20 -4.44 -3.68 -7.63
CA MET A 20 -5.79 -3.12 -7.52
C MET A 20 -6.89 -4.18 -7.38
N PRO A 21 -6.91 -5.30 -8.15
CA PRO A 21 -7.91 -6.35 -7.96
C PRO A 21 -7.87 -6.97 -6.56
N VAL A 22 -6.67 -7.16 -6.01
CA VAL A 22 -6.47 -7.70 -4.65
C VAL A 22 -6.99 -6.73 -3.60
N LEU A 23 -6.71 -5.43 -3.73
CA LEU A 23 -7.22 -4.40 -2.83
C LEU A 23 -8.75 -4.34 -2.85
N LEU A 24 -9.37 -4.30 -4.03
CA LEU A 24 -10.84 -4.32 -4.17
C LEU A 24 -11.46 -5.55 -3.51
N LYS A 25 -10.83 -6.71 -3.72
CA LYS A 25 -11.27 -7.98 -3.17
C LYS A 25 -11.25 -8.00 -1.64
N LEU A 26 -10.14 -7.57 -1.05
CA LEU A 26 -9.96 -7.47 0.40
C LEU A 26 -10.87 -6.40 1.01
N ALA A 27 -11.02 -5.27 0.33
CA ALA A 27 -11.89 -4.19 0.78
C ALA A 27 -13.36 -4.62 0.82
N ALA A 28 -13.81 -5.48 -0.10
CA ALA A 28 -15.15 -6.07 -0.06
C ALA A 28 -15.34 -7.13 1.05
N MET A 29 -14.26 -7.68 1.59
CA MET A 29 -14.29 -8.69 2.67
C MET A 29 -14.09 -8.10 4.06
N THR A 30 -13.71 -6.82 4.16
CA THR A 30 -13.30 -6.18 5.41
C THR A 30 -13.97 -4.82 5.58
N THR A 31 -14.08 -4.35 6.82
CA THR A 31 -14.73 -3.07 7.14
C THR A 31 -13.85 -2.13 7.97
N GLY A 32 -12.68 -2.57 8.41
CA GLY A 32 -11.78 -1.78 9.26
C GLY A 32 -11.01 -0.69 8.53
N PRO A 33 -10.16 0.08 9.24
CA PRO A 33 -9.36 1.14 8.61
C PRO A 33 -8.33 0.57 7.64
N ILE A 34 -7.89 1.41 6.69
CA ILE A 34 -6.88 1.08 5.68
C ILE A 34 -5.66 2.00 5.85
N MET A 35 -4.47 1.43 5.70
CA MET A 35 -3.22 2.19 5.57
C MET A 35 -2.65 2.02 4.16
N GLU A 36 -2.23 3.12 3.56
CA GLU A 36 -1.40 3.14 2.36
C GLU A 36 0.02 3.57 2.75
N VAL A 37 1.01 2.77 2.38
CA VAL A 37 2.43 3.09 2.57
C VAL A 37 3.08 3.21 1.19
N GLY A 38 3.27 4.45 0.76
CA GLY A 38 3.60 4.81 -0.62
C GLY A 38 2.36 5.22 -1.39
N SER A 39 2.27 6.49 -1.77
CA SER A 39 1.17 7.02 -2.58
C SER A 39 1.48 6.94 -4.07
N GLY A 40 0.43 6.90 -4.88
CA GLY A 40 0.56 6.73 -6.32
C GLY A 40 -0.71 7.08 -7.10
N ILE A 41 -0.57 7.25 -8.41
CA ILE A 41 -1.67 7.64 -9.30
C ILE A 41 -2.76 6.57 -9.45
N TYR A 42 -2.53 5.37 -8.95
CA TYR A 42 -3.46 4.23 -9.04
C TYR A 42 -4.08 3.90 -7.68
N SER A 43 -3.25 3.54 -6.70
CA SER A 43 -3.72 3.09 -5.38
C SER A 43 -4.37 4.21 -4.58
N THR A 44 -3.78 5.40 -4.54
CA THR A 44 -4.29 6.52 -3.73
C THR A 44 -5.70 6.95 -4.12
N PRO A 45 -6.02 7.24 -5.40
CA PRO A 45 -7.41 7.55 -5.77
C PRO A 45 -8.37 6.37 -5.53
N LEU A 46 -7.94 5.13 -5.80
CA LEU A 46 -8.76 3.95 -5.55
C LEU A 46 -9.14 3.84 -4.07
N LEU A 47 -8.14 3.86 -3.19
CA LEU A 47 -8.32 3.71 -1.75
C LEU A 47 -9.08 4.90 -1.17
N HIS A 48 -8.81 6.11 -1.64
CA HIS A 48 -9.55 7.30 -1.22
C HIS A 48 -11.04 7.15 -1.47
N TRP A 49 -11.44 6.84 -2.72
CA TRP A 49 -12.86 6.71 -3.05
C TRP A 49 -13.52 5.51 -2.37
N LEU A 50 -12.79 4.40 -2.26
CA LEU A 50 -13.29 3.24 -1.55
C LEU A 50 -13.59 3.56 -0.09
N CYS A 51 -12.67 4.21 0.62
CA CYS A 51 -12.83 4.58 2.01
C CYS A 51 -13.89 5.67 2.21
N ALA A 52 -13.96 6.65 1.31
CA ALA A 52 -14.99 7.68 1.34
C ALA A 52 -16.40 7.08 1.25
N GLU A 53 -16.62 6.16 0.30
CA GLU A 53 -17.93 5.58 0.06
C GLU A 53 -18.35 4.56 1.13
N THR A 54 -17.38 3.81 1.66
CA THR A 54 -17.63 2.82 2.72
C THR A 54 -17.51 3.39 4.14
N LYS A 55 -17.25 4.70 4.26
CA LYS A 55 -17.05 5.40 5.55
C LYS A 55 -15.94 4.78 6.41
N ARG A 56 -14.88 4.28 5.76
CA ARG A 56 -13.68 3.77 6.43
C ARG A 56 -12.68 4.91 6.54
N SER A 57 -11.83 4.89 7.55
CA SER A 57 -10.67 5.78 7.59
C SER A 57 -9.53 5.22 6.73
N LEU A 58 -8.88 6.13 6.02
CA LEU A 58 -7.66 5.90 5.27
C LEU A 58 -6.54 6.76 5.87
N VAL A 59 -5.36 6.18 6.02
CA VAL A 59 -4.14 6.93 6.32
C VAL A 59 -3.07 6.59 5.28
N THR A 60 -2.45 7.63 4.73
CA THR A 60 -1.39 7.49 3.71
C THR A 60 -0.08 8.06 4.25
N TYR A 61 0.97 7.25 4.22
CA TYR A 61 2.34 7.63 4.58
C TYR A 61 3.22 7.65 3.33
N GLU A 62 3.87 8.77 3.06
CA GLU A 62 4.74 8.95 1.89
C GLU A 62 5.97 9.79 2.25
N SER A 63 7.12 9.47 1.65
CA SER A 63 8.39 10.17 1.86
C SER A 63 8.85 11.01 0.65
N ASP A 64 8.42 10.65 -0.55
CA ASP A 64 8.76 11.34 -1.79
C ASP A 64 7.95 12.63 -1.94
N LYS A 65 8.65 13.72 -2.23
CA LYS A 65 8.09 15.07 -2.29
C LYS A 65 7.12 15.30 -3.46
N ASN A 66 7.14 14.46 -4.49
CA ASN A 66 6.21 14.54 -5.60
C ASN A 66 4.95 13.71 -5.31
N PHE A 67 5.13 12.49 -4.81
CA PHE A 67 4.01 11.60 -4.47
C PHE A 67 3.21 12.09 -3.25
N ILE A 68 3.85 12.76 -2.29
CA ILE A 68 3.11 13.37 -1.17
C ILE A 68 2.17 14.48 -1.67
N LYS A 69 2.59 15.29 -2.67
CA LYS A 69 1.73 16.35 -3.23
C LYS A 69 0.48 15.77 -3.87
N LEU A 70 0.64 14.66 -4.59
CA LEU A 70 -0.49 13.91 -5.13
C LEU A 70 -1.42 13.43 -4.01
N ALA A 71 -0.87 12.83 -2.95
CA ALA A 71 -1.69 12.33 -1.84
C ALA A 71 -2.46 13.45 -1.13
N GLU A 72 -1.83 14.61 -0.93
CA GLU A 72 -2.44 15.79 -0.31
C GLU A 72 -3.67 16.29 -1.07
N GLU A 73 -3.75 16.12 -2.39
CA GLU A 73 -4.95 16.45 -3.18
C GLU A 73 -6.18 15.60 -2.79
N TYR A 74 -5.95 14.42 -2.21
CA TYR A 74 -7.00 13.50 -1.75
C TYR A 74 -7.25 13.60 -0.23
N ARG A 75 -6.59 14.51 0.49
CA ARG A 75 -6.83 14.69 1.93
C ARG A 75 -8.30 15.05 2.17
N SER A 76 -8.92 14.38 3.13
CA SER A 76 -10.31 14.64 3.54
C SER A 76 -10.52 14.25 5.00
N GLU A 77 -11.73 14.43 5.52
CA GLU A 77 -12.10 14.02 6.89
C GLU A 77 -11.78 12.54 7.17
N ASN A 78 -11.99 11.68 6.16
CA ASN A 78 -11.74 10.24 6.27
C ASN A 78 -10.40 9.80 5.66
N HIS A 79 -9.58 10.73 5.17
CA HIS A 79 -8.28 10.43 4.55
C HIS A 79 -7.19 11.34 5.10
N ALA A 80 -6.42 10.81 6.05
CA ALA A 80 -5.23 11.46 6.59
C ALA A 80 -4.01 11.17 5.72
N VAL A 81 -3.16 12.18 5.52
CA VAL A 81 -1.91 12.06 4.76
C VAL A 81 -0.76 12.52 5.65
N HIS A 82 0.36 11.80 5.63
CA HIS A 82 1.54 12.09 6.44
C HIS A 82 2.81 12.03 5.58
N LEU A 83 3.50 13.16 5.49
CA LEU A 83 4.88 13.19 5.03
C LEU A 83 5.78 12.61 6.12
N ILE A 84 6.63 11.66 5.75
CA ILE A 84 7.58 11.00 6.66
C ILE A 84 8.97 10.96 6.04
N ASP A 85 10.00 10.91 6.87
CA ASP A 85 11.38 10.77 6.40
C ASP A 85 11.83 9.30 6.30
N ASP A 86 11.20 8.40 7.07
CA ASP A 86 11.51 6.97 7.11
C ASP A 86 10.24 6.13 7.32
N TYR A 87 10.01 5.15 6.42
CA TYR A 87 8.90 4.20 6.52
C TYR A 87 8.95 3.32 7.77
N LEU A 88 10.12 3.11 8.36
CA LEU A 88 10.26 2.36 9.62
C LEU A 88 9.90 3.20 10.86
N SER A 89 9.65 4.50 10.69
CA SER A 89 9.14 5.37 11.75
C SER A 89 7.62 5.36 11.89
N ILE A 90 6.90 4.72 10.95
CA ILE A 90 5.43 4.64 10.97
C ILE A 90 4.98 3.96 12.27
N PRO A 91 4.01 4.53 13.02
CA PRO A 91 3.50 3.89 14.22
C PRO A 91 2.87 2.51 13.91
N ASN A 92 3.25 1.49 14.66
CA ASN A 92 2.74 0.11 14.51
C ASN A 92 1.82 -0.34 15.65
N THR A 93 1.29 0.62 16.43
CA THR A 93 0.41 0.37 17.59
C THR A 93 -1.08 0.33 17.23
N GLY A 94 -1.47 0.77 16.04
CA GLY A 94 -2.83 0.67 15.54
C GLY A 94 -3.16 -0.71 14.97
N HIS A 95 -4.46 -0.94 14.70
CA HIS A 95 -4.94 -2.09 13.94
C HIS A 95 -5.61 -1.62 12.65
N TYR A 96 -5.27 -2.27 11.54
CA TYR A 96 -5.77 -2.01 10.21
C TYR A 96 -6.33 -3.29 9.60
N SER A 97 -7.44 -3.17 8.89
CA SER A 97 -7.93 -4.31 8.12
C SER A 97 -7.02 -4.59 6.91
N ILE A 98 -6.49 -3.55 6.28
CA ILE A 98 -5.61 -3.66 5.11
C ILE A 98 -4.48 -2.65 5.26
N ILE A 99 -3.25 -3.10 5.04
CA ILE A 99 -2.10 -2.22 4.81
C ILE A 99 -1.56 -2.53 3.42
N LEU A 100 -1.53 -1.53 2.54
CA LEU A 100 -0.81 -1.58 1.27
C LEU A 100 0.62 -1.09 1.47
N ILE A 101 1.61 -1.82 0.96
CA ILE A 101 3.02 -1.43 0.93
C ILE A 101 3.50 -1.40 -0.53
N ASP A 102 3.57 -0.20 -1.09
CA ASP A 102 4.06 0.05 -2.46
C ASP A 102 4.99 1.29 -2.53
N HIS A 103 5.54 1.73 -1.40
CA HIS A 103 6.45 2.87 -1.37
C HIS A 103 7.76 2.67 -2.14
N GLY A 104 8.38 3.74 -2.63
CA GLY A 104 9.70 3.66 -3.27
C GLY A 104 10.83 3.15 -2.35
N GLY A 105 11.97 2.79 -2.94
CA GLY A 105 13.20 2.44 -2.20
C GLY A 105 13.47 0.94 -2.06
N HIS A 106 14.29 0.56 -1.08
CA HIS A 106 14.78 -0.82 -0.87
C HIS A 106 14.36 -1.43 0.47
N THR A 107 13.34 -0.87 1.12
CA THR A 107 12.94 -1.24 2.49
C THR A 107 11.54 -1.84 2.62
N ARG A 108 10.81 -2.09 1.52
CA ARG A 108 9.41 -2.56 1.56
C ARG A 108 9.17 -3.80 2.43
N GLY A 109 10.04 -4.82 2.38
CA GLY A 109 9.85 -5.97 3.28
C GLY A 109 10.24 -5.68 4.73
N LYS A 110 11.17 -4.73 5.01
CA LYS A 110 11.39 -4.26 6.39
C LYS A 110 10.15 -3.55 6.92
N THR A 111 9.50 -2.74 6.08
CA THR A 111 8.21 -2.10 6.38
C THR A 111 7.14 -3.14 6.67
N ALA A 112 7.06 -4.21 5.86
CA ALA A 112 6.13 -5.31 6.09
C ALA A 112 6.38 -6.00 7.44
N VAL A 113 7.64 -6.29 7.80
CA VAL A 113 8.00 -6.87 9.10
C VAL A 113 7.67 -5.92 10.25
N HIS A 114 7.94 -4.62 10.10
CA HIS A 114 7.65 -3.60 11.10
C HIS A 114 6.16 -3.49 11.43
N LEU A 115 5.30 -3.64 10.41
CA LEU A 115 3.85 -3.53 10.50
C LEU A 115 3.14 -4.88 10.64
N LYS A 116 3.87 -6.00 10.75
CA LYS A 116 3.31 -7.37 10.62
C LYS A 116 2.19 -7.74 11.60
N ASN A 117 2.09 -7.02 12.71
CA ASN A 117 1.09 -7.24 13.76
C ASN A 117 0.03 -6.13 13.81
N SER A 118 0.13 -5.13 12.94
CA SER A 118 -0.78 -3.99 12.88
C SER A 118 -1.92 -4.22 11.89
N ALA A 119 -2.01 -5.40 11.26
CA ALA A 119 -3.01 -5.63 10.21
C ALA A 119 -3.59 -7.05 10.14
N ASP A 120 -4.83 -7.14 9.63
CA ASP A 120 -5.41 -8.41 9.20
C ASP A 120 -4.78 -8.88 7.89
N TYR A 121 -4.57 -7.98 6.94
CA TYR A 121 -3.93 -8.26 5.65
C TYR A 121 -2.89 -7.19 5.32
N ILE A 122 -1.68 -7.63 4.96
CA ILE A 122 -0.67 -6.80 4.31
C ILE A 122 -0.59 -7.17 2.84
N VAL A 123 -0.76 -6.17 1.97
CA VAL A 123 -0.65 -6.31 0.52
C VAL A 123 0.66 -5.67 0.09
N ILE A 124 1.49 -6.43 -0.62
CA ILE A 124 2.77 -5.95 -1.16
C ILE A 124 2.78 -6.09 -2.68
N HIS A 125 3.31 -5.07 -3.34
CA HIS A 125 3.45 -5.01 -4.79
C HIS A 125 4.91 -5.26 -5.24
N ASP A 126 5.16 -5.61 -6.49
CA ASP A 126 6.51 -5.99 -7.01
C ASP A 126 7.14 -7.19 -6.28
N SER A 127 6.34 -8.13 -5.79
CA SER A 127 6.83 -9.21 -4.91
C SER A 127 7.70 -10.26 -5.63
N ASN A 128 7.68 -10.29 -6.96
CA ASN A 128 8.55 -11.13 -7.79
C ASN A 128 9.95 -10.56 -8.03
N VAL A 129 10.22 -9.31 -7.64
CA VAL A 129 11.51 -8.67 -7.92
C VAL A 129 12.56 -9.18 -6.93
N VAL A 130 13.23 -10.29 -7.28
CA VAL A 130 14.27 -10.94 -6.47
C VAL A 130 15.54 -10.09 -6.35
N ARG A 131 15.82 -9.21 -7.33
CA ARG A 131 17.09 -8.46 -7.46
C ARG A 131 17.45 -7.53 -6.28
N LYS A 132 16.62 -7.45 -5.24
CA LYS A 132 16.83 -6.57 -4.09
C LYS A 132 16.67 -7.23 -2.72
N ASN A 133 16.40 -8.54 -2.64
CA ASN A 133 16.13 -9.27 -1.38
C ASN A 133 15.11 -8.59 -0.45
N MET A 134 14.21 -7.76 -1.02
CA MET A 134 13.41 -6.84 -0.21
C MET A 134 12.38 -7.59 0.62
N TYR A 135 11.76 -8.64 0.08
CA TYR A 135 10.62 -9.32 0.70
C TYR A 135 10.96 -10.70 1.28
N GLN A 136 12.12 -11.25 0.93
CA GLN A 136 12.60 -12.55 1.42
C GLN A 136 12.75 -12.55 2.95
N ILE A 137 13.09 -11.39 3.53
CA ILE A 137 13.11 -11.20 4.98
C ILE A 137 11.71 -11.13 5.60
N ALA A 138 10.70 -10.76 4.83
CA ALA A 138 9.34 -10.59 5.33
C ALA A 138 8.59 -11.91 5.34
N PHE A 139 8.68 -12.72 4.28
CA PHE A 139 7.87 -13.92 4.13
C PHE A 139 7.91 -14.90 5.32
N PRO A 140 9.07 -15.20 5.95
CA PRO A 140 9.12 -16.09 7.12
C PRO A 140 8.43 -15.52 8.37
N GLU A 141 8.19 -14.21 8.42
CA GLU A 141 7.57 -13.52 9.56
C GLU A 141 6.04 -13.56 9.53
N PHE A 142 5.46 -14.18 8.50
CA PHE A 142 4.01 -14.30 8.30
C PHE A 142 3.55 -15.74 8.30
N LYS A 143 2.46 -16.01 9.04
CA LYS A 143 1.84 -17.32 9.12
C LYS A 143 1.19 -17.74 7.79
N TYR A 144 0.59 -16.80 7.07
CA TYR A 144 -0.09 -17.05 5.81
C TYR A 144 0.46 -16.12 4.71
N ARG A 145 0.64 -16.69 3.53
CA ARG A 145 1.07 -16.00 2.31
C ARG A 145 0.31 -16.51 1.10
N LYS A 146 -0.14 -15.60 0.24
CA LYS A 146 -0.71 -15.92 -1.06
C LYS A 146 -0.15 -14.97 -2.12
N ASP A 147 0.44 -15.55 -3.16
CA ASP A 147 0.98 -14.81 -4.30
C ASP A 147 -0.04 -14.78 -5.44
N PHE A 148 -0.22 -13.61 -6.03
CA PHE A 148 -1.01 -13.37 -7.23
C PHE A 148 -0.04 -13.09 -8.37
N ASP A 149 0.28 -14.14 -9.12
CA ASP A 149 1.37 -14.20 -10.10
C ASP A 149 0.90 -14.19 -11.57
N ARG A 150 -0.41 -14.08 -11.79
CA ARG A 150 -1.04 -14.05 -13.13
C ARG A 150 -0.62 -12.82 -13.95
N TYR A 151 -0.31 -11.71 -13.29
CA TYR A 151 0.16 -10.48 -13.93
C TYR A 151 1.52 -10.10 -13.33
N ILE A 152 2.33 -9.40 -14.12
CA ILE A 152 3.64 -8.89 -13.68
C ILE A 152 3.53 -7.37 -13.55
N PRO A 153 4.05 -6.78 -12.47
CA PRO A 153 4.62 -7.42 -11.28
C PRO A 153 3.63 -8.26 -10.47
N TRP A 154 4.15 -9.17 -9.64
CA TRP A 154 3.32 -9.94 -8.72
C TRP A 154 2.83 -9.06 -7.57
N THR A 155 1.63 -9.40 -7.09
CA THR A 155 1.11 -8.90 -5.82
C THR A 155 1.08 -10.05 -4.83
N THR A 156 1.50 -9.83 -3.58
CA THR A 156 1.44 -10.84 -2.52
C THR A 156 0.61 -10.33 -1.37
N VAL A 157 -0.23 -11.19 -0.80
CA VAL A 157 -0.95 -10.95 0.44
C VAL A 157 -0.31 -11.76 1.56
N LEU A 158 -0.08 -11.11 2.69
CA LEU A 158 0.51 -11.66 3.90
C LEU A 158 -0.46 -11.47 5.07
N SER A 159 -0.52 -12.43 5.99
CA SER A 159 -1.31 -12.32 7.21
C SER A 159 -0.75 -13.17 8.35
N ASN A 160 -0.90 -12.69 9.58
CA ASN A 160 -0.64 -13.44 10.80
C ASN A 160 -1.92 -13.89 11.54
N THR A 161 -3.06 -13.26 11.24
CA THR A 161 -4.32 -13.48 11.95
C THR A 161 -5.35 -14.24 11.12
N THR A 162 -5.30 -14.14 9.79
CA THR A 162 -6.36 -14.61 8.91
C THR A 162 -5.83 -15.56 7.82
N PRO A 163 -6.33 -16.81 7.74
CA PRO A 163 -6.04 -17.70 6.62
C PRO A 163 -6.46 -17.08 5.27
N LEU A 164 -5.71 -17.38 4.21
CA LEU A 164 -5.88 -16.77 2.89
C LEU A 164 -6.64 -17.67 1.90
N ASP A 165 -7.26 -18.75 2.38
CA ASP A 165 -7.98 -19.73 1.55
C ASP A 165 -9.22 -19.13 0.87
N THR A 166 -9.74 -18.04 1.42
CA THR A 166 -10.89 -17.29 0.91
C THR A 166 -10.51 -16.18 -0.07
N LEU A 167 -9.24 -16.01 -0.43
CA LEU A 167 -8.78 -15.16 -1.52
C LEU A 167 -8.65 -15.99 -2.80
N TRP A 168 -8.80 -15.41 -3.99
CA TRP A 168 -8.85 -16.17 -5.25
C TRP A 168 -8.16 -15.45 -6.42
#